data_AF-V4XRM9-F1
#
_entry.id   AF-V4XRM9-F1
#
_cell.length_a   1.000
_cell.length_b   1.000
_cell.length_c   1.000
_cell.angle_alpha   90.00
_cell.angle_beta   90.00
_cell.angle_gamma   90.00
#
_symmetry.space_group_name_H-M   'P 1'
#
loop_
_entity.id
_entity.type
_entity.pdbx_description
1 polymer ?
#
loop_
_entity_poly.entity_id
_entity_poly.type
_entity_poly.pdbx_seq_one_letter_code
_entity_poly.pdbx_strand_id
1 'polypeptide(L)'
;MSFLLDPPSLVAIGVAIDRHVQSPVRRVRLTIGVVCLFLLKSTLLYFDVVPWWFTDEDSTEWMLNSGLDTEVTRQPGTDILAVIMFAAYPLWMKLGLELNRE
;
A
#
# COMPACT_ATOMS: atom_id res chain seq x y z
N MET A 1 -1.06 2.02 -6.99
CA MET A 1 -0.57 2.08 -5.60
C MET A 1 -0.28 3.53 -5.34
N SER A 2 -0.95 4.06 -4.34
CA SER A 2 -0.84 5.44 -3.90
C SER A 2 -1.23 5.48 -2.43
N PHE A 3 -0.78 6.51 -1.70
CA PHE A 3 -1.05 6.57 -0.26
C PHE A 3 -2.54 6.61 0.09
N LEU A 4 -3.39 7.06 -0.84
CA LEU A 4 -4.84 7.05 -0.65
C LEU A 4 -5.47 5.68 -0.90
N LEU A 5 -4.99 4.97 -1.94
CA LEU A 5 -5.59 3.70 -2.38
C LEU A 5 -5.01 2.48 -1.65
N ASP A 6 -3.79 2.57 -1.15
CA ASP A 6 -3.09 1.43 -0.55
C ASP A 6 -3.72 0.97 0.77
N PRO A 7 -4.09 1.86 1.73
CA PRO A 7 -4.77 1.45 2.96
C PRO A 7 -6.08 0.68 2.74
N PRO A 8 -7.08 1.18 1.97
CA PRO A 8 -8.31 0.44 1.75
C PRO A 8 -8.08 -0.85 0.95
N SER A 9 -7.11 -0.85 0.02
CA SER A 9 -6.74 -2.07 -0.72
C SER A 9 -6.17 -3.15 0.19
N LEU A 10 -5.25 -2.79 1.10
CA LEU A 10 -4.66 -3.74 2.06
C LEU A 10 -5.70 -4.30 3.03
N VAL A 11 -6.64 -3.47 3.49
CA VAL A 11 -7.77 -3.92 4.32
C VAL A 11 -8.65 -4.91 3.54
N ALA A 12 -9.06 -4.55 2.31
CA ALA A 12 -9.90 -5.42 1.47
C ALA A 12 -9.22 -6.76 1.15
N ILE A 13 -7.92 -6.74 0.85
CA ILE A 13 -7.14 -7.97 0.64
C ILE A 13 -7.03 -8.78 1.93
N GLY A 14 -6.81 -8.15 3.08
CA GLY A 14 -6.81 -8.82 4.38
C GLY A 14 -8.13 -9.56 4.65
N VAL A 15 -9.26 -8.89 4.41
CA VAL A 15 -10.61 -9.49 4.51
C VAL A 15 -10.74 -10.67 3.53
N ALA A 16 -10.28 -10.52 2.29
CA ALA A 16 -10.35 -11.59 1.29
C ALA A 16 -9.49 -12.81 1.67
N ILE A 17 -8.27 -12.59 2.18
CA ILE A 17 -7.37 -13.64 2.65
C ILE A 17 -8.02 -14.40 3.82
N ASP A 18 -8.54 -13.67 4.81
CA ASP A 18 -9.19 -14.27 5.97
C ASP A 18 -10.40 -15.14 5.58
N ARG A 19 -11.24 -14.67 4.64
CA ARG A 19 -12.42 -15.41 4.17
C ARG A 19 -12.10 -16.65 3.34
N HIS A 20 -11.08 -16.60 2.49
CA HIS A 20 -10.83 -17.65 1.49
C HIS A 20 -9.69 -18.60 1.86
N VAL A 21 -8.83 -18.26 2.83
CA VAL A 21 -7.63 -19.03 3.18
C VAL A 21 -7.77 -19.63 4.57
N GLN A 22 -8.23 -20.88 4.62
CA GLN A 22 -8.42 -21.61 5.89
C GLN A 22 -7.11 -22.07 6.54
N SER A 23 -6.05 -22.29 5.75
CA SER A 23 -4.76 -22.76 6.29
C SER A 23 -4.01 -21.60 6.97
N PRO A 24 -3.68 -21.70 8.27
CA PRO A 24 -2.99 -20.64 9.00
C PRO A 24 -1.59 -20.36 8.43
N VAL A 25 -0.87 -21.40 8.00
CA VAL A 25 0.46 -21.24 7.39
C VAL A 25 0.36 -20.53 6.03
N ARG A 26 -0.61 -20.91 5.19
CA ARG A 26 -0.81 -20.28 3.88
C ARG A 26 -1.24 -18.82 4.02
N ARG A 27 -2.10 -18.54 5.01
CA ARG A 27 -2.54 -17.19 5.36
C ARG A 27 -1.36 -16.30 5.71
N VAL A 28 -0.50 -16.72 6.64
CA VAL A 28 0.71 -15.96 7.03
C VAL A 28 1.62 -15.70 5.82
N ARG A 29 1.88 -16.71 4.99
CA ARG A 29 2.73 -16.54 3.80
C ARG A 29 2.15 -15.54 2.80
N LEU A 30 0.83 -15.60 2.56
CA LEU A 30 0.16 -14.66 1.66
C LEU A 30 0.17 -13.24 2.23
N THR A 31 -0.12 -13.08 3.52
CA THR A 31 -0.06 -11.79 4.22
C THR A 31 1.32 -11.16 4.06
N ILE A 32 2.39 -11.90 4.36
CA ILE A 32 3.77 -11.40 4.20
C ILE A 32 4.05 -11.05 2.74
N GLY A 33 3.70 -11.94 1.81
CA GLY A 33 3.93 -11.72 0.38
C GLY A 33 3.25 -10.46 -0.14
N VAL A 34 1.99 -10.22 0.21
CA VAL A 34 1.24 -9.03 -0.19
C VAL A 34 1.87 -7.78 0.41
N VAL A 35 2.17 -7.77 1.71
CA VAL A 35 2.79 -6.60 2.36
C VAL A 35 4.15 -6.28 1.72
N CYS A 36 4.99 -7.29 1.46
CA CYS A 36 6.27 -7.11 0.78
C CYS A 36 6.09 -6.55 -0.64
N LEU A 37 5.11 -7.04 -1.40
CA LEU A 37 4.81 -6.52 -2.75
C LEU A 37 4.39 -5.04 -2.69
N PHE A 38 3.50 -4.68 -1.76
CA PHE A 38 3.08 -3.30 -1.57
C PHE A 38 4.24 -2.40 -1.18
N LEU A 39 5.07 -2.83 -0.21
CA LEU A 39 6.25 -2.07 0.19
C LEU A 39 7.23 -1.88 -0.97
N LEU A 40 7.61 -2.95 -1.65
CA LEU A 40 8.58 -2.90 -2.74
C LEU A 40 8.09 -2.01 -3.88
N LYS A 41 6.86 -2.25 -4.35
CA LYS A 41 6.31 -1.55 -5.50
C LYS A 41 6.00 -0.09 -5.19
N SER A 42 5.55 0.23 -3.97
CA SER A 42 5.34 1.62 -3.56
C SER A 42 6.68 2.35 -3.37
N THR A 43 7.69 1.71 -2.80
CA THR A 43 9.03 2.29 -2.70
C THR A 43 9.60 2.61 -4.08
N LEU A 44 9.50 1.68 -5.04
CA LEU A 44 9.99 1.89 -6.40
C LEU A 44 9.25 3.03 -7.12
N LEU A 45 7.93 3.16 -6.93
CA LEU A 45 7.16 4.28 -7.46
C LEU A 45 7.55 5.61 -6.80
N TYR A 46 7.78 5.61 -5.49
CA TYR A 46 8.14 6.83 -4.75
C TYR A 46 9.49 7.42 -5.16
N PHE A 47 10.43 6.56 -5.54
CA PHE A 47 11.74 6.97 -6.03
C PHE A 47 11.77 7.12 -7.56
N ASP A 48 10.62 7.01 -8.22
CA ASP A 48 10.48 7.09 -9.67
C ASP A 48 11.39 6.11 -10.44
N VAL A 49 11.65 4.94 -9.83
CA VAL A 49 12.48 3.88 -10.42
C VAL A 49 11.69 3.09 -11.48
N VAL A 50 10.38 2.99 -11.29
CA VAL A 50 9.46 2.33 -12.23
C VAL A 50 8.33 3.30 -12.57
N PRO A 51 7.96 3.44 -13.86
CA PRO A 51 6.89 4.35 -14.25
C PRO A 51 5.53 3.82 -13.77
N TRP A 52 4.59 4.73 -13.51
CA TRP A 52 3.18 4.37 -13.36
C TRP A 52 2.45 4.45 -14.71
N TRP A 53 2.19 3.30 -15.31
CA TRP A 53 1.72 3.13 -16.69
C TRP A 53 0.30 3.65 -16.97
N PHE A 54 -0.41 4.10 -15.94
CA PHE A 54 -1.81 4.55 -16.05
C PHE A 54 -1.95 6.08 -16.05
N THR A 55 -0.84 6.82 -15.94
CA THR A 55 -0.82 8.28 -15.96
C THR A 55 0.44 8.77 -16.68
N ASP A 56 0.40 9.99 -17.20
CA ASP A 56 1.56 10.69 -17.74
C ASP A 56 2.32 11.49 -16.64
N GLU A 57 1.79 11.52 -15.41
CA GLU A 57 2.43 12.13 -14.24
C GLU A 57 3.64 11.32 -13.74
N ASP A 58 4.59 12.02 -13.11
CA ASP A 58 5.70 11.38 -12.40
C ASP A 58 5.18 10.39 -11.36
N SER A 59 5.85 9.24 -11.23
CA SER A 59 5.36 8.16 -10.36
C SER A 59 5.25 8.59 -8.89
N THR A 60 6.10 9.54 -8.49
CA THR A 60 6.10 10.15 -7.15
C THR A 60 4.87 11.02 -6.93
N GLU A 61 4.51 11.86 -7.92
CA GLU A 61 3.33 12.74 -7.84
C GLU A 61 2.05 11.93 -7.80
N TRP A 62 1.95 10.90 -8.65
CA TRP A 62 0.86 9.93 -8.58
C TRP A 62 0.75 9.29 -7.19
N MET A 63 1.88 8.97 -6.56
CA MET A 63 1.86 8.30 -5.26
C MET A 63 1.38 9.19 -4.12
N LEU A 64 1.72 10.48 -4.18
CA LEU A 64 1.34 11.50 -3.20
C LEU A 64 -0.11 11.96 -3.41
N ASN A 65 -0.49 12.24 -4.65
CA ASN A 65 -1.74 12.92 -4.99
C ASN A 65 -2.83 11.94 -5.44
N SER A 66 -2.47 10.72 -5.86
CA SER A 66 -3.41 9.72 -6.38
C SER A 66 -4.24 10.21 -7.58
N GLY A 67 -3.66 11.10 -8.40
CA GLY A 67 -4.36 11.76 -9.51
C GLY A 67 -5.41 12.80 -9.08
N LEU A 68 -5.42 13.20 -7.80
CA LEU A 68 -6.18 14.34 -7.32
C LEU A 68 -5.38 15.62 -7.59
N ASP A 69 -6.07 16.73 -7.85
CA ASP A 69 -5.48 18.05 -8.05
C ASP A 69 -5.03 18.64 -6.70
N THR A 70 -4.07 17.99 -6.06
CA THR A 70 -3.47 18.39 -4.78
C THR A 70 -2.06 18.89 -5.02
N GLU A 71 -1.70 20.04 -4.45
CA GLU A 71 -0.39 20.69 -4.62
C GLU A 71 0.74 20.01 -3.80
N VAL A 72 0.59 18.73 -3.44
CA VAL A 72 1.57 18.02 -2.61
C VAL A 72 2.71 17.54 -3.50
N THR A 73 3.89 18.13 -3.30
CA THR A 73 5.11 17.83 -4.02
C THR A 73 6.15 17.19 -3.11
N ARG A 74 7.12 16.48 -3.69
CA ARG A 74 8.16 15.81 -2.92
C ARG A 74 9.07 16.84 -2.23
N GLN A 75 9.11 16.76 -0.91
CA GLN A 75 9.95 17.55 -0.02
C GLN A 75 10.47 16.65 1.12
N PRO A 76 11.52 17.06 1.87
CA PRO A 76 12.03 16.25 2.99
C PRO A 76 10.95 15.86 4.01
N GLY A 77 9.95 16.72 4.24
CA GLY A 77 8.80 16.40 5.10
C GLY A 77 7.91 15.29 4.54
N THR A 78 7.73 15.24 3.21
CA THR A 78 6.94 14.17 2.57
C THR A 78 7.69 12.84 2.55
N ASP A 79 9.03 12.84 2.52
CA ASP A 79 9.81 11.59 2.62
C ASP A 79 9.56 10.92 3.99
N ILE A 80 9.52 11.72 5.07
CA ILE A 80 9.20 11.22 6.41
C ILE A 80 7.78 10.68 6.46
N LEU A 81 6.81 11.41 5.89
CA LEU A 81 5.42 10.96 5.82
C LEU A 81 5.30 9.65 5.03
N ALA A 82 6.01 9.53 3.91
CA ALA A 82 6.05 8.33 3.09
C ALA A 82 6.55 7.12 3.87
N VAL A 83 7.65 7.27 4.63
CA VAL A 83 8.18 6.22 5.50
C VAL A 83 7.16 5.80 6.56
N ILE A 84 6.47 6.76 7.19
CA ILE A 84 5.41 6.48 8.17
C ILE A 84 4.26 5.71 7.52
N MET A 85 3.84 6.11 6.32
CA MET A 85 2.77 5.43 5.58
C MET A 85 3.15 4.01 5.18
N PHE A 86 4.36 3.79 4.69
CA PHE A 86 4.87 2.45 4.39
C PHE A 86 4.94 1.58 5.65
N ALA A 87 5.42 2.13 6.77
CA ALA A 87 5.45 1.42 8.05
C ALA A 87 4.03 1.05 8.55
N ALA A 88 3.00 1.75 8.10
CA ALA A 88 1.61 1.43 8.41
C ALA A 88 1.01 0.29 7.56
N TYR A 89 1.64 -0.16 6.47
CA TYR A 89 1.08 -1.22 5.60
C TYR A 89 0.78 -2.55 6.32
N PRO A 90 1.66 -3.06 7.20
CA PRO A 90 1.33 -4.23 8.02
C PRO A 90 0.11 -4.02 8.92
N LEU A 91 -0.11 -2.79 9.41
CA LEU A 91 -1.23 -2.45 10.27
C LEU A 91 -2.56 -2.51 9.51
N TRP A 92 -2.63 -1.93 8.30
CA TRP A 92 -3.82 -1.99 7.45
C TRP A 92 -4.18 -3.41 7.04
N MET A 93 -3.18 -4.21 6.69
CA MET A 93 -3.36 -5.63 6.41
C MET A 93 -3.89 -6.39 7.63
N LYS A 94 -3.31 -6.14 8.81
CA LYS A 94 -3.78 -6.74 10.08
C LYS A 94 -5.23 -6.38 10.37
N LEU A 95 -5.62 -5.11 10.19
CA LEU A 95 -6.99 -4.65 10.37
C LEU A 95 -7.96 -5.46 9.50
N GLY A 96 -7.64 -5.66 8.21
CA GLY A 96 -8.43 -6.50 7.31
C GLY A 96 -8.58 -7.95 7.77
N LEU A 97 -7.52 -8.52 8.35
CA LEU A 97 -7.51 -9.90 8.87
C LEU A 97 -8.34 -10.07 10.16
N GLU A 98 -8.56 -8.99 10.91
CA GLU A 98 -9.29 -9.01 12.18
C GLU A 98 -10.78 -8.66 12.01
N LEU A 99 -11.15 -8.00 10.92
CA LEU A 99 -12.51 -7.51 10.63
C LEU A 99 -13.61 -8.58 10.54
N ASN A 100 -13.31 -9.86 10.22
CA ASN A 100 -14.34 -10.92 10.23
C ASN A 100 -14.26 -11.84 11.46
N ARG A 101 -13.48 -11.51 12.48
CA ARG A 101 -13.31 -12.37 13.66
C ARG A 101 -14.37 -12.18 14.75
N GLU A 102 -15.52 -11.61 14.39
CA GLU A 102 -16.69 -11.45 15.27
C GLU A 102 -17.63 -12.66 15.21
#